data_AF-A0A2V8N6S8-F1
#
_entry.id   AF-A0A2V8N6S8-F1
#
_cell.length_a   1.000
_cell.length_b   1.000
_cell.length_c   1.000
_cell.angle_alpha   90.00
_cell.angle_beta   90.00
_cell.angle_gamma   90.00
#
_symmetry.space_group_name_H-M   'P 1'
#
loop_
_entity.id
_entity.type
_entity.pdbx_description
1 polymer ?
#
loop_
_entity_poly.entity_id
_entity_poly.type
_entity_poly.pdbx_seq_one_letter_code
_entity_poly.pdbx_strand_id
1 'polypeptide(L)'
;MCAVIGVIALTALSRFTPDVPPVSAASTSVVISQVYGGGGNSGSTYRQDFIELFNRGASTVDVTGWSVQYSSAGGTTWTSTTLSGSILPGHYYLVAEAVGSGGTTDLPTPNAAGSISMSATAGKVVLVRNSTTLTSCTDSSIVDLVGYGSGVSCSEGTAAPAPSNTTSIVRAGQGCTETDNNAQDFSTASPAPRNSSSPTTSCSNPTPTPTPTPTPTPTPTPVPCGVERWSVKTGTDADVNAINPLETPTSIAAMCGLTAPSSLPSNNRIVPVETTTWTVTATLTKFKKEDDSDYHIVITDHDGNTMVTESASPLCVGNGSPLASSIAQARSQFDAHLTATTSFQTVSVPVRITGVGFFDFLHGQTGVAPNGIEVHPITNMVFDPAPVLLTEPGTQHAIALDSVTLFRDPFPVATTSNFSADHRTRISIFVADLELMPSENSSAISVQAEDGQSHVYPLTVEYVGKMPDLDWMTQIVVKLPDEITNAQQVWLTVRLRDVVSNRAFINIKPSALASSIEGYIRSLFNFDPTYGLSFGASNTSMRSRKLESLLFQMRAPSYIYRSSLLSRAAFNH
;
A
#
# COMPACT_ATOMS: atom_id res chain seq x y z
N MET A 1 83.06 -22.11 6.43
CA MET A 1 81.99 -22.06 5.41
C MET A 1 80.89 -23.02 5.83
N CYS A 2 79.62 -22.65 5.57
CA CYS A 2 78.36 -23.26 6.04
C CYS A 2 77.86 -22.77 7.41
N ALA A 3 77.16 -21.63 7.38
CA ALA A 3 76.24 -21.20 8.43
C ALA A 3 74.83 -21.70 8.06
N VAL A 4 74.19 -22.39 9.00
CA VAL A 4 72.84 -22.98 8.89
C VAL A 4 71.80 -21.87 9.05
N ILE A 5 70.96 -21.67 8.03
CA ILE A 5 69.80 -20.76 8.07
C ILE A 5 68.61 -21.54 8.62
N GLY A 6 68.17 -21.21 9.84
CA GLY A 6 66.93 -21.70 10.44
C GLY A 6 65.73 -20.86 10.01
N VAL A 7 64.73 -21.52 9.45
CA VAL A 7 63.43 -20.93 9.07
C VAL A 7 62.57 -20.81 10.33
N ILE A 8 62.25 -19.58 10.75
CA ILE A 8 61.27 -19.29 11.81
C ILE A 8 59.89 -19.17 11.16
N ALA A 9 59.01 -20.14 11.42
CA ALA A 9 57.60 -20.08 11.05
C ALA A 9 56.87 -19.16 12.03
N LEU A 10 56.40 -18.01 11.53
CA LEU A 10 55.61 -17.04 12.28
C LEU A 10 54.14 -17.46 12.26
N THR A 11 53.67 -18.12 13.31
CA THR A 11 52.24 -18.42 13.52
C THR A 11 51.51 -17.16 13.97
N ALA A 12 50.74 -16.54 13.08
CA ALA A 12 49.83 -15.45 13.42
C ALA A 12 48.64 -16.00 14.24
N LEU A 13 48.57 -15.62 15.51
CA LEU A 13 47.38 -15.79 16.35
C LEU A 13 46.29 -14.83 15.86
N SER A 14 45.31 -15.37 15.13
CA SER A 14 44.11 -14.65 14.73
C SER A 14 43.27 -14.32 15.98
N ARG A 15 43.13 -13.02 16.28
CA ARG A 15 42.21 -12.54 17.31
C ARG A 15 40.79 -12.61 16.74
N PHE A 16 39.97 -13.54 17.24
CA PHE A 16 38.53 -13.50 17.05
C PHE A 16 37.97 -12.33 17.88
N THR A 17 37.67 -11.21 17.24
CA THR A 17 36.68 -10.26 17.76
C THR A 17 35.30 -10.88 17.52
N PRO A 18 34.40 -10.93 18.52
CA PRO A 18 33.01 -11.30 18.25
C PRO A 18 32.46 -10.28 17.25
N ASP A 19 32.06 -10.77 16.10
CA ASP A 19 31.35 -10.00 15.08
C ASP A 19 30.04 -9.52 15.71
N VAL A 20 29.96 -8.22 16.01
CA VAL A 20 28.70 -7.58 16.38
C VAL A 20 27.95 -7.44 15.05
N PRO A 21 26.79 -8.09 14.87
CA PRO A 21 26.04 -7.92 13.64
C PRO A 21 25.71 -6.44 13.46
N PRO A 22 25.87 -5.85 12.26
CA PRO A 22 25.42 -4.49 12.02
C PRO A 22 23.90 -4.45 12.23
N VAL A 23 23.46 -3.83 13.31
CA VAL A 23 22.07 -3.38 13.44
C VAL A 23 22.01 -2.07 12.68
N SER A 24 21.54 -2.17 11.45
CA SER A 24 21.33 -1.11 10.49
C SER A 24 19.86 -1.23 10.07
N ALA A 25 19.07 -0.23 10.43
CA ALA A 25 17.61 -0.28 10.29
C ALA A 25 17.20 0.67 9.17
N ALA A 26 17.26 0.15 7.94
CA ALA A 26 16.80 0.86 6.75
C ALA A 26 15.41 1.49 6.95
N SER A 27 15.26 2.74 6.57
CA SER A 27 14.01 3.48 6.72
C SER A 27 12.93 2.91 5.80
N THR A 28 11.83 2.44 6.40
CA THR A 28 10.79 1.67 5.68
C THR A 28 9.66 2.51 5.09
N SER A 29 9.64 3.82 5.32
CA SER A 29 8.53 4.70 4.93
C SER A 29 8.97 5.96 4.18
N VAL A 30 9.25 7.06 4.87
CA VAL A 30 9.68 8.32 4.24
C VAL A 30 11.19 8.46 4.31
N VAL A 31 11.80 8.82 3.19
CA VAL A 31 13.23 9.10 3.05
C VAL A 31 13.48 10.47 2.44
N ILE A 32 14.65 11.05 2.68
CA ILE A 32 15.22 12.21 1.99
C ILE A 32 15.66 11.74 0.60
N SER A 33 15.02 12.23 -0.45
CA SER A 33 15.31 11.82 -1.83
C SER A 33 16.25 12.76 -2.57
N GLN A 34 16.35 14.02 -2.13
CA GLN A 34 17.25 15.00 -2.75
C GLN A 34 17.64 16.11 -1.77
N VAL A 35 18.90 16.55 -1.82
CA VAL A 35 19.37 17.73 -1.07
C VAL A 35 20.17 18.64 -1.99
N TYR A 36 19.78 19.92 -2.02
CA TYR A 36 20.45 20.95 -2.80
C TYR A 36 20.67 22.21 -1.95
N GLY A 37 21.92 22.45 -1.57
CA GLY A 37 22.37 23.66 -0.86
C GLY A 37 23.08 24.69 -1.76
N GLY A 38 22.90 24.58 -3.08
CA GLY A 38 23.52 25.47 -4.06
C GLY A 38 22.63 26.64 -4.47
N GLY A 39 21.40 26.70 -3.96
CA GLY A 39 20.35 27.58 -4.44
C GLY A 39 20.69 29.05 -4.25
N GLY A 40 20.55 29.82 -5.32
CA GLY A 40 20.81 31.24 -5.28
C GLY A 40 22.30 31.61 -5.07
N ASN A 41 23.22 30.66 -5.18
CA ASN A 41 24.65 30.96 -5.32
C ASN A 41 24.99 31.36 -6.75
N SER A 42 26.16 31.98 -6.95
CA SER A 42 26.66 32.27 -8.31
C SER A 42 26.82 30.99 -9.13
N GLY A 43 26.23 30.98 -10.33
CA GLY A 43 26.24 29.82 -11.24
C GLY A 43 25.17 28.76 -10.95
N SER A 44 24.32 28.94 -9.94
CA SER A 44 23.21 28.02 -9.66
C SER A 44 22.10 28.07 -10.72
N THR A 45 21.35 26.97 -10.84
CA THR A 45 20.15 26.92 -11.69
C THR A 45 18.93 27.46 -10.95
N TYR A 46 18.69 26.95 -9.73
CA TYR A 46 17.58 27.36 -8.88
C TYR A 46 17.98 28.48 -7.93
N ARG A 47 17.01 29.36 -7.61
CA ARG A 47 17.21 30.50 -6.69
C ARG A 47 17.22 30.11 -5.20
N GLN A 48 16.70 28.94 -4.87
CA GLN A 48 16.47 28.49 -3.50
C GLN A 48 17.11 27.14 -3.26
N ASP A 49 17.61 26.98 -2.04
CA ASP A 49 17.96 25.69 -1.47
C ASP A 49 16.68 24.84 -1.33
N PHE A 50 16.81 23.51 -1.37
CA PHE A 50 15.68 22.64 -1.08
C PHE A 50 16.09 21.27 -0.54
N ILE A 51 15.15 20.69 0.19
CA ILE A 51 15.16 19.30 0.64
C ILE A 51 13.91 18.64 0.04
N GLU A 52 14.09 17.47 -0.55
CA GLU A 52 13.00 16.67 -1.10
C GLU A 52 12.85 15.40 -0.27
N LEU A 53 11.62 15.08 0.10
CA LEU A 53 11.26 13.82 0.75
C LEU A 53 10.47 12.94 -0.22
N PHE A 54 10.48 11.65 0.03
CA PHE A 54 9.79 10.65 -0.76
C PHE A 54 9.26 9.52 0.12
N ASN A 55 8.00 9.14 -0.09
CA ASN A 55 7.42 8.00 0.60
C ASN A 55 7.65 6.73 -0.21
N ARG A 56 8.66 5.96 0.19
CA ARG A 56 8.98 4.63 -0.39
C ARG A 56 8.10 3.50 0.15
N GLY A 57 7.28 3.79 1.17
CA GLY A 57 6.36 2.84 1.78
C GLY A 57 5.06 2.67 0.99
N ALA A 58 4.26 1.68 1.38
CA ALA A 58 2.99 1.34 0.74
C ALA A 58 1.76 2.07 1.29
N SER A 59 1.93 2.89 2.33
CA SER A 59 0.84 3.62 3.00
C SER A 59 1.11 5.11 3.08
N THR A 60 0.06 5.93 3.01
CA THR A 60 0.15 7.38 3.24
C THR A 60 0.76 7.67 4.61
N VAL A 61 1.68 8.63 4.67
CA VAL A 61 2.32 9.07 5.91
C VAL A 61 1.92 10.50 6.20
N ASP A 62 1.26 10.73 7.35
CA ASP A 62 1.03 12.07 7.88
C ASP A 62 2.34 12.59 8.50
N VAL A 63 2.84 13.70 7.95
CA VAL A 63 4.08 14.36 8.38
C VAL A 63 3.79 15.63 9.19
N THR A 64 2.54 15.83 9.60
CA THR A 64 2.16 16.99 10.42
C THR A 64 2.91 17.00 11.75
N GLY A 65 3.67 18.08 11.98
CA GLY A 65 4.50 18.24 13.18
C GLY A 65 5.87 17.58 13.11
N TRP A 66 6.20 16.88 12.01
CA TRP A 66 7.57 16.44 11.72
C TRP A 66 8.44 17.64 11.33
N SER A 67 9.75 17.44 11.23
CA SER A 67 10.67 18.46 10.72
C SER A 67 11.76 17.89 9.82
N VAL A 68 12.18 18.69 8.84
CA VAL A 68 13.53 18.56 8.27
C VAL A 68 14.45 19.48 9.06
N GLN A 69 15.65 19.00 9.39
CA GLN A 69 16.63 19.81 10.09
C GLN A 69 18.00 19.72 9.43
N TYR A 70 18.78 20.77 9.58
CA TYR A 70 20.10 20.90 8.97
C TYR A 70 21.16 21.33 9.97
N SER A 71 22.37 20.83 9.78
CA SER A 71 23.59 21.34 10.42
C SER A 71 24.77 21.28 9.45
N SER A 72 25.77 22.13 9.66
CA SER A 72 27.01 22.06 8.88
C SER A 72 27.75 20.74 9.13
N ALA A 73 28.70 20.37 8.26
CA ALA A 73 29.38 19.07 8.29
C ALA A 73 29.88 18.67 9.70
N GLY A 74 30.63 19.53 10.38
CA GLY A 74 31.08 19.34 11.77
C GLY A 74 30.21 20.00 12.85
N GLY A 75 29.10 20.64 12.45
CA GLY A 75 28.23 21.39 13.35
C GLY A 75 27.42 20.50 14.30
N THR A 76 27.11 21.05 15.47
CA THR A 76 26.29 20.44 16.53
C THR A 76 24.98 21.20 16.80
N THR A 77 24.81 22.38 16.18
CA THR A 77 23.57 23.17 16.26
C THR A 77 22.72 22.90 15.02
N TRP A 78 21.44 22.63 15.23
CA TRP A 78 20.49 22.28 14.17
C TRP A 78 19.47 23.41 13.97
N THR A 79 19.19 23.72 12.70
CA THR A 79 18.07 24.59 12.28
C THR A 79 16.98 23.72 11.70
N SER A 80 15.71 24.07 11.91
CA SER A 80 14.56 23.21 11.60
C SER A 80 13.48 23.93 10.80
N THR A 81 12.89 23.21 9.85
CA THR A 81 11.68 23.58 9.11
C THR A 81 10.59 22.55 9.44
N THR A 82 9.46 23.01 9.99
CA THR A 82 8.34 22.14 10.37
C THR A 82 7.50 21.76 9.15
N LEU A 83 7.03 20.52 9.12
CA LEU A 83 6.24 19.94 8.04
C LEU A 83 4.75 19.85 8.41
N SER A 84 3.90 19.74 7.38
CA SER A 84 2.44 19.62 7.51
C SER A 84 1.84 18.77 6.40
N GLY A 85 0.67 18.19 6.63
CA GLY A 85 -0.03 17.40 5.63
C GLY A 85 0.54 15.99 5.52
N SER A 86 0.37 15.36 4.36
CA SER A 86 0.72 13.95 4.18
C SER A 86 1.45 13.69 2.87
N ILE A 87 2.19 12.59 2.85
CA ILE A 87 2.90 12.06 1.67
C ILE A 87 2.25 10.72 1.30
N LEU A 88 1.56 10.68 0.18
CA LEU A 88 0.98 9.45 -0.40
C LEU A 88 2.10 8.47 -0.81
N PRO A 89 1.85 7.15 -0.88
CA PRO A 89 2.81 6.16 -1.37
C PRO A 89 3.38 6.55 -2.73
N GLY A 90 4.70 6.53 -2.88
CA GLY A 90 5.37 6.87 -4.12
C GLY A 90 5.31 8.34 -4.53
N HIS A 91 4.81 9.24 -3.69
CA HIS A 91 4.82 10.68 -3.93
C HIS A 91 6.01 11.37 -3.27
N TYR A 92 6.33 12.55 -3.79
CA TYR A 92 7.37 13.44 -3.29
C TYR A 92 6.78 14.58 -2.45
N TYR A 93 7.61 15.17 -1.60
CA TYR A 93 7.29 16.33 -0.79
C TYR A 93 8.46 17.32 -0.85
N LEU A 94 8.22 18.50 -1.42
CA LEU A 94 9.27 19.50 -1.62
C LEU A 94 9.28 20.52 -0.49
N VAL A 95 10.43 20.70 0.15
CA VAL A 95 10.66 21.76 1.14
C VAL A 95 11.57 22.81 0.53
N ALA A 96 11.03 23.99 0.26
CA ALA A 96 11.83 25.14 -0.14
C ALA A 96 12.54 25.72 1.09
N GLU A 97 13.81 26.08 0.95
CA GLU A 97 14.62 26.63 2.03
C GLU A 97 15.16 28.02 1.67
N ALA A 98 16.38 28.39 2.10
CA ALA A 98 16.87 29.76 1.91
C ALA A 98 16.94 30.16 0.42
N VAL A 99 16.52 31.40 0.14
CA VAL A 99 16.67 32.05 -1.15
C VAL A 99 17.98 32.84 -1.20
N GLY A 100 18.76 32.67 -2.27
CA GLY A 100 19.97 33.46 -2.53
C GLY A 100 19.77 34.52 -3.61
N SER A 101 20.86 35.18 -4.01
CA SER A 101 20.85 36.29 -4.99
C SER A 101 21.15 35.86 -6.44
N GLY A 102 21.66 34.64 -6.63
CA GLY A 102 21.89 33.99 -7.91
C GLY A 102 20.70 33.13 -8.37
N GLY A 103 20.95 32.25 -9.34
CA GLY A 103 19.91 31.39 -9.93
C GLY A 103 19.02 32.14 -10.93
N THR A 104 18.44 31.38 -11.85
CA THR A 104 17.52 31.93 -12.87
C THR A 104 16.13 31.32 -12.80
N THR A 105 15.99 30.18 -12.11
CA THR A 105 14.77 29.35 -12.10
C THR A 105 14.18 29.26 -10.69
N ASP A 106 12.86 29.40 -10.59
CA ASP A 106 12.13 29.17 -9.34
C ASP A 106 11.87 27.67 -9.13
N LEU A 107 11.72 27.26 -7.87
CA LEU A 107 11.29 25.89 -7.57
C LEU A 107 9.84 25.67 -8.03
N PRO A 108 9.45 24.43 -8.38
CA PRO A 108 8.05 24.04 -8.41
C PRO A 108 7.37 24.38 -7.08
N THR A 109 6.04 24.57 -7.07
CA THR A 109 5.31 24.94 -5.85
C THR A 109 5.65 24.00 -4.69
N PRO A 110 6.32 24.48 -3.63
CA PRO A 110 6.78 23.60 -2.57
C PRO A 110 5.62 23.23 -1.64
N ASN A 111 5.74 22.08 -0.98
CA ASN A 111 4.79 21.59 0.00
C ASN A 111 4.99 22.26 1.38
N ALA A 112 6.24 22.62 1.71
CA ALA A 112 6.58 23.46 2.86
C ALA A 112 7.66 24.47 2.48
N ALA A 113 7.75 25.55 3.25
CA ALA A 113 8.79 26.56 3.07
C ALA A 113 9.45 26.88 4.42
N GLY A 114 10.76 26.93 4.41
CA GLY A 114 11.63 27.31 5.51
C GLY A 114 12.61 28.40 5.10
N SER A 115 13.67 28.56 5.89
CA SER A 115 14.71 29.56 5.66
C SER A 115 16.11 29.01 5.96
N ILE A 116 16.28 27.69 5.95
CA ILE A 116 17.55 27.05 6.26
C ILE A 116 18.54 27.37 5.13
N SER A 117 19.66 28.01 5.47
CA SER A 117 20.77 28.16 4.53
C SER A 117 21.64 26.92 4.57
N MET A 118 21.71 26.20 3.46
CA MET A 118 22.47 24.96 3.35
C MET A 118 23.79 25.17 2.63
N SER A 119 24.77 24.32 2.94
CA SER A 119 26.06 24.34 2.26
C SER A 119 25.96 23.61 0.92
N ALA A 120 26.51 24.22 -0.12
CA ALA A 120 26.62 23.60 -1.43
C ALA A 120 27.65 22.47 -1.47
N THR A 121 28.52 22.31 -0.47
CA THR A 121 29.69 21.42 -0.54
C THR A 121 29.77 20.36 0.57
N ALA A 122 29.30 20.67 1.78
CA ALA A 122 29.29 19.70 2.88
C ALA A 122 28.31 20.10 4.00
N GLY A 123 27.50 19.16 4.46
CA GLY A 123 26.43 19.39 5.43
C GLY A 123 25.74 18.10 5.86
N LYS A 124 24.70 18.25 6.69
CA LYS A 124 23.88 17.14 7.19
C LYS A 124 22.42 17.55 7.21
N VAL A 125 21.54 16.68 6.72
CA VAL A 125 20.08 16.84 6.77
C VAL A 125 19.46 15.63 7.47
N VAL A 126 18.49 15.87 8.32
CA VAL A 126 17.72 14.84 9.02
C VAL A 126 16.24 15.06 8.83
N LEU A 127 15.48 13.97 8.73
CA LEU A 127 14.03 13.95 8.86
C LEU A 127 13.68 13.43 10.26
N VAL A 128 12.86 14.16 11.02
CA VAL A 128 12.56 13.87 12.43
C VAL A 128 11.04 13.82 12.64
N ARG A 129 10.55 12.83 13.41
CA ARG A 129 9.09 12.65 13.68
C ARG A 129 8.44 13.74 14.54
N ASN A 130 9.20 14.76 14.93
CA ASN A 130 8.74 15.90 15.71
C ASN A 130 9.52 17.17 15.30
N SER A 131 9.20 18.31 15.89
CA SER A 131 9.82 19.61 15.59
C SER A 131 10.91 20.04 16.58
N THR A 132 11.31 19.19 17.53
CA THR A 132 12.38 19.52 18.49
C THR A 132 13.74 19.38 17.80
N THR A 133 14.57 20.41 17.90
CA THR A 133 15.90 20.41 17.29
C THR A 133 16.79 19.35 17.92
N LEU A 134 17.48 18.56 17.09
CA LEU A 134 18.35 17.48 17.57
C LEU A 134 19.53 18.01 18.40
N THR A 135 20.03 17.15 19.28
CA THR A 135 21.29 17.35 20.02
C THR A 135 22.31 16.26 19.71
N SER A 136 21.87 15.13 19.17
CA SER A 136 22.69 13.99 18.74
C SER A 136 22.12 13.40 17.44
N CYS A 137 22.99 12.84 16.60
CA CYS A 137 22.59 12.12 15.38
C CYS A 137 22.15 10.67 15.63
N THR A 138 22.09 10.25 16.90
CA THR A 138 21.65 8.92 17.31
C THR A 138 20.27 8.95 17.97
N ASP A 139 19.54 10.05 17.80
CA ASP A 139 18.21 10.24 18.38
C ASP A 139 17.20 9.29 17.71
N SER A 140 16.39 8.60 18.50
CA SER A 140 15.42 7.62 18.00
C SER A 140 14.24 8.25 17.25
N SER A 141 14.07 9.57 17.34
CA SER A 141 13.07 10.31 16.57
C SER A 141 13.48 10.58 15.12
N ILE A 142 14.74 10.31 14.77
CA ILE A 142 15.23 10.36 13.39
C ILE A 142 14.52 9.28 12.56
N VAL A 143 14.05 9.69 11.38
CA VAL A 143 13.42 8.84 10.37
C VAL A 143 14.39 8.53 9.25
N ASP A 144 15.20 9.50 8.84
CA ASP A 144 16.24 9.36 7.82
C ASP A 144 17.29 10.45 8.06
N LEU A 145 18.56 10.15 7.78
CA LEU A 145 19.69 11.05 7.92
C LEU A 145 20.62 10.96 6.71
N VAL A 146 20.87 12.10 6.06
CA VAL A 146 21.92 12.20 5.04
C VAL A 146 23.03 13.15 5.47
N GLY A 147 24.25 12.63 5.58
CA GLY A 147 25.47 13.41 5.66
C GLY A 147 26.15 13.47 4.30
N TYR A 148 26.64 14.64 3.88
CA TYR A 148 27.26 14.81 2.55
C TYR A 148 28.52 15.68 2.58
N GLY A 149 29.47 15.34 1.71
CA GLY A 149 30.77 16.02 1.62
C GLY A 149 31.77 15.63 2.71
N SER A 150 32.89 16.35 2.78
CA SER A 150 33.99 16.05 3.70
C SER A 150 33.78 16.62 5.10
N GLY A 151 34.32 15.96 6.14
CA GLY A 151 34.30 16.47 7.51
C GLY A 151 32.94 16.35 8.21
N VAL A 152 32.07 15.50 7.69
CA VAL A 152 30.75 15.21 8.24
C VAL A 152 30.89 14.44 9.55
N SER A 153 30.27 14.94 10.61
CA SER A 153 30.32 14.33 11.94
C SER A 153 29.34 13.18 12.16
N CYS A 154 28.33 13.03 11.29
CA CYS A 154 27.41 11.89 11.29
C CYS A 154 26.72 11.72 9.92
N SER A 155 26.53 10.47 9.51
CA SER A 155 25.89 10.00 8.28
C SER A 155 25.30 8.61 8.54
N GLU A 156 24.31 8.18 7.76
CA GLU A 156 24.01 6.74 7.66
C GLU A 156 25.18 6.10 6.90
N GLY A 157 25.85 5.15 7.53
CA GLY A 157 27.09 4.57 7.00
C GLY A 157 28.12 5.65 6.63
N THR A 158 28.56 5.64 5.37
CA THR A 158 29.54 6.61 4.85
C THR A 158 28.83 7.80 4.22
N ALA A 159 29.34 9.02 4.40
CA ALA A 159 28.74 10.23 3.84
C ALA A 159 28.63 10.21 2.31
N ALA A 160 27.54 10.79 1.79
CA ALA A 160 27.31 11.00 0.37
C ALA A 160 28.38 11.90 -0.26
N PRO A 161 28.58 11.83 -1.60
CA PRO A 161 29.50 12.73 -2.30
C PRO A 161 29.16 14.22 -2.11
N ALA A 162 30.16 15.09 -2.27
CA ALA A 162 29.95 16.55 -2.17
C ALA A 162 29.16 17.09 -3.38
N PRO A 163 28.02 17.78 -3.18
CA PRO A 163 27.32 18.52 -4.24
C PRO A 163 28.08 19.81 -4.61
N SER A 164 27.45 20.67 -5.42
CA SER A 164 27.98 21.98 -5.81
C SER A 164 26.87 23.00 -6.07
N ASN A 165 27.21 24.21 -6.53
CA ASN A 165 26.20 25.17 -6.95
C ASN A 165 25.35 24.66 -8.13
N THR A 166 25.83 23.72 -8.94
CA THR A 166 25.12 23.19 -10.12
C THR A 166 24.66 21.75 -9.95
N THR A 167 24.88 21.12 -8.80
CA THR A 167 24.52 19.72 -8.54
C THR A 167 23.89 19.54 -7.15
N SER A 168 22.87 18.70 -7.05
CA SER A 168 22.34 18.16 -5.80
C SER A 168 22.90 16.78 -5.53
N ILE A 169 22.76 16.28 -4.30
CA ILE A 169 22.81 14.83 -4.07
C ILE A 169 21.41 14.25 -4.26
N VAL A 170 21.31 13.15 -4.99
CA VAL A 170 20.04 12.49 -5.34
C VAL A 170 20.11 11.04 -4.90
N ARG A 171 19.09 10.60 -4.13
CA ARG A 171 18.94 9.22 -3.70
C ARG A 171 18.60 8.33 -4.90
N ALA A 172 19.30 7.23 -5.05
CA ALA A 172 19.18 6.30 -6.16
C ALA A 172 17.79 5.65 -6.20
N GLY A 173 17.47 5.10 -7.37
CA GLY A 173 16.17 4.51 -7.64
C GLY A 173 15.02 5.47 -7.41
N GLN A 174 15.22 6.76 -7.76
CA GLN A 174 14.21 7.80 -7.59
C GLN A 174 13.75 8.01 -6.13
N GLY A 175 14.59 7.63 -5.14
CA GLY A 175 14.27 7.64 -3.71
C GLY A 175 14.04 6.24 -3.12
N CYS A 176 14.07 5.18 -3.92
CA CYS A 176 13.79 3.83 -3.45
C CYS A 176 14.97 3.09 -2.83
N THR A 177 16.20 3.48 -3.17
CA THR A 177 17.42 2.86 -2.64
C THR A 177 17.72 3.40 -1.25
N GLU A 178 17.72 2.50 -0.27
CA GLU A 178 17.96 2.77 1.15
C GLU A 178 18.72 1.58 1.73
N THR A 179 20.05 1.65 1.72
CA THR A 179 20.94 0.63 2.28
C THR A 179 21.53 1.04 3.63
N ASP A 180 21.01 2.12 4.24
CA ASP A 180 21.53 2.76 5.45
C ASP A 180 23.00 3.17 5.27
N ASN A 181 23.34 3.60 4.05
CA ASN A 181 24.68 4.06 3.70
C ASN A 181 24.61 5.16 2.63
N ASN A 182 24.75 6.42 3.06
CA ASN A 182 24.56 7.57 2.20
C ASN A 182 25.50 7.58 0.97
N ALA A 183 26.70 7.01 1.06
CA ALA A 183 27.63 6.90 -0.07
C ALA A 183 27.20 5.91 -1.14
N GLN A 184 26.39 4.90 -0.78
CA GLN A 184 25.81 3.94 -1.71
C GLN A 184 24.46 4.42 -2.26
N ASP A 185 23.72 5.12 -1.42
CA ASP A 185 22.36 5.56 -1.73
C ASP A 185 22.33 6.85 -2.55
N PHE A 186 23.34 7.72 -2.45
CA PHE A 186 23.33 9.03 -3.12
C PHE A 186 24.45 9.19 -4.15
N SER A 187 24.11 9.89 -5.23
CA SER A 187 25.07 10.39 -6.23
C SER A 187 24.80 11.86 -6.54
N THR A 188 25.78 12.57 -7.11
CA THR A 188 25.57 13.95 -7.55
C THR A 188 24.93 14.00 -8.93
N ALA A 189 23.91 14.85 -9.09
CA ALA A 189 23.25 15.09 -10.37
C ALA A 189 22.76 16.53 -10.47
N SER A 190 22.34 16.96 -11.66
CA SER A 190 21.65 18.25 -11.81
C SER A 190 20.38 18.27 -10.94
N PRO A 191 20.09 19.37 -10.21
CA PRO A 191 18.93 19.43 -9.33
C PRO A 191 17.64 19.27 -10.14
N ALA A 192 16.73 18.43 -9.65
CA ALA A 192 15.47 18.11 -10.28
C ALA A 192 14.38 17.99 -9.18
N PRO A 193 13.96 19.12 -8.58
CA PRO A 193 13.02 19.13 -7.46
C PRO A 193 11.63 18.63 -7.87
N ARG A 194 11.03 17.79 -7.03
CA ARG A 194 9.69 17.22 -7.20
C ARG A 194 8.85 17.47 -5.96
N ASN A 195 7.59 17.81 -6.19
CA ASN A 195 6.57 18.03 -5.15
C ASN A 195 5.48 16.96 -5.25
N SER A 196 4.42 17.11 -4.45
CA SER A 196 3.28 16.17 -4.42
C SER A 196 2.55 16.00 -5.76
N SER A 197 2.69 16.95 -6.69
CA SER A 197 2.08 16.91 -8.03
C SER A 197 2.96 16.22 -9.08
N SER A 198 4.17 15.80 -8.70
CA SER A 198 5.07 15.09 -9.60
C SER A 198 4.59 13.65 -9.85
N PRO A 199 4.94 13.04 -10.98
CA PRO A 199 4.62 11.63 -11.25
C PRO A 199 5.08 10.73 -10.11
N THR A 200 4.27 9.72 -9.78
CA THR A 200 4.53 8.78 -8.71
C THR A 200 5.62 7.79 -9.08
N THR A 201 6.43 7.39 -8.09
CA THR A 201 7.48 6.38 -8.22
C THR A 201 7.23 5.25 -7.21
N SER A 202 7.18 3.99 -7.65
CA SER A 202 7.03 2.83 -6.75
C SER A 202 8.36 2.14 -6.47
N CYS A 203 8.61 1.78 -5.20
CA CYS A 203 9.85 1.14 -4.74
C CYS A 203 9.82 -0.38 -4.72
N SER A 204 8.73 -0.97 -5.16
CA SER A 204 8.59 -2.42 -5.34
C SER A 204 9.35 -2.94 -6.56
N ASN A 205 10.36 -2.21 -7.06
CA ASN A 205 11.13 -2.54 -8.25
C ASN A 205 12.61 -2.17 -8.06
N PRO A 206 13.56 -3.11 -8.22
CA PRO A 206 14.99 -2.79 -8.19
C PRO A 206 15.37 -1.94 -9.40
N THR A 207 16.08 -0.84 -9.15
CA THR A 207 16.63 0.01 -10.22
C THR A 207 17.83 -0.69 -10.89
N PRO A 208 17.94 -0.71 -12.23
CA PRO A 208 19.10 -1.29 -12.91
C PRO A 208 20.38 -0.53 -12.56
N THR A 209 21.40 -1.25 -12.12
CA THR A 209 22.75 -0.73 -11.85
C THR A 209 23.35 -0.09 -13.11
N PRO A 210 23.93 1.13 -13.04
CA PRO A 210 24.58 1.75 -14.19
C PRO A 210 25.80 0.91 -14.61
N THR A 211 25.78 0.42 -15.84
CA THR A 211 26.91 -0.29 -16.45
C THR A 211 27.96 0.75 -16.91
N PRO A 212 29.26 0.55 -16.62
CA PRO A 212 30.31 1.47 -17.06
C PRO A 212 30.36 1.58 -18.58
N THR A 213 30.68 2.78 -19.07
CA THR A 213 30.81 3.17 -20.48
C THR A 213 31.39 2.06 -21.37
N PRO A 214 30.62 1.47 -22.29
CA PRO A 214 31.15 0.49 -23.22
C PRO A 214 31.84 1.15 -24.42
N THR A 215 33.04 0.65 -24.70
CA THR A 215 33.67 0.53 -26.02
C THR A 215 32.62 0.29 -27.12
N PRO A 216 32.78 0.87 -28.35
CA PRO A 216 31.75 0.82 -29.39
C PRO A 216 31.29 -0.62 -29.65
N THR A 217 30.02 -0.86 -29.33
CA THR A 217 29.32 -2.14 -29.52
C THR A 217 28.54 -2.09 -30.84
N PRO A 218 28.53 -3.17 -31.63
CA PRO A 218 27.82 -3.25 -32.90
C PRO A 218 26.33 -2.90 -32.77
N THR A 219 25.78 -2.32 -33.83
CA THR A 219 24.36 -1.97 -33.99
C THR A 219 23.45 -3.13 -33.54
N PRO A 220 22.52 -2.91 -32.60
CA PRO A 220 21.62 -3.97 -32.15
C PRO A 220 20.71 -4.41 -33.30
N THR A 221 20.54 -5.72 -33.45
CA THR A 221 19.52 -6.33 -34.29
C THR A 221 18.14 -5.82 -33.84
N PRO A 222 17.23 -5.44 -34.76
CA PRO A 222 15.89 -4.98 -34.40
C PRO A 222 15.18 -6.01 -33.52
N VAL A 223 14.62 -5.56 -32.40
CA VAL A 223 13.75 -6.40 -31.57
C VAL A 223 12.47 -6.68 -32.35
N PRO A 224 12.10 -7.96 -32.59
CA PRO A 224 10.81 -8.28 -33.19
C PRO A 224 9.70 -7.89 -32.20
N CYS A 225 8.82 -6.98 -32.63
CA CYS A 225 7.67 -6.49 -31.88
C CYS A 225 6.37 -6.94 -32.56
N GLY A 226 5.28 -6.97 -31.80
CA GLY A 226 3.98 -7.41 -32.28
C GLY A 226 3.44 -6.52 -33.40
N VAL A 227 2.51 -7.07 -34.18
CA VAL A 227 1.91 -6.39 -35.34
C VAL A 227 0.41 -6.23 -35.18
N GLU A 228 -0.25 -7.26 -34.67
CA GLU A 228 -1.71 -7.34 -34.58
C GLU A 228 -2.26 -6.40 -33.52
N ARG A 229 -3.03 -5.39 -33.95
CA ARG A 229 -3.60 -4.32 -33.10
C ARG A 229 -2.60 -3.76 -32.09
N TRP A 230 -1.32 -3.69 -32.50
CA TRP A 230 -0.20 -3.39 -31.62
C TRP A 230 -0.32 -2.02 -30.93
N SER A 231 -0.95 -1.08 -31.61
CA SER A 231 -1.24 0.26 -31.07
C SER A 231 -2.13 0.20 -29.83
N VAL A 232 -3.16 -0.65 -29.84
CA VAL A 232 -4.08 -0.86 -28.70
C VAL A 232 -3.37 -1.62 -27.58
N LYS A 233 -2.64 -2.68 -27.95
CA LYS A 233 -1.83 -3.53 -27.04
C LYS A 233 -0.72 -2.76 -26.30
N THR A 234 -0.25 -1.64 -26.85
CA THR A 234 0.81 -0.81 -26.24
C THR A 234 0.37 0.60 -25.83
N GLY A 235 -0.90 0.96 -26.02
CA GLY A 235 -1.41 2.29 -25.68
C GLY A 235 -0.86 3.42 -26.56
N THR A 236 -0.53 3.15 -27.82
CA THR A 236 -0.16 4.17 -28.81
C THR A 236 -1.31 4.51 -29.76
N ASP A 237 -2.47 3.89 -29.58
CA ASP A 237 -3.70 4.17 -30.31
C ASP A 237 -4.31 5.54 -29.94
N ALA A 238 -5.16 6.07 -30.82
CA ALA A 238 -5.79 7.37 -30.63
C ALA A 238 -6.79 7.40 -29.46
N ASP A 239 -7.34 6.25 -29.08
CA ASP A 239 -8.36 6.12 -28.06
C ASP A 239 -7.77 5.87 -26.66
N VAL A 240 -6.44 5.85 -26.50
CA VAL A 240 -5.77 5.52 -25.23
C VAL A 240 -6.21 6.40 -24.06
N ASN A 241 -6.52 7.67 -24.31
CA ASN A 241 -6.99 8.59 -23.27
C ASN A 241 -8.45 8.32 -22.83
N ALA A 242 -9.16 7.42 -23.51
CA ALA A 242 -10.48 6.95 -23.09
C ALA A 242 -10.40 5.81 -22.07
N ILE A 243 -9.20 5.24 -21.81
CA ILE A 243 -9.03 4.26 -20.74
C ILE A 243 -9.35 4.92 -19.41
N ASN A 244 -10.34 4.37 -18.70
CA ASN A 244 -10.63 4.75 -17.33
C ASN A 244 -9.55 4.17 -16.41
N PRO A 245 -8.75 5.01 -15.72
CA PRO A 245 -7.70 4.54 -14.83
C PRO A 245 -8.25 3.93 -13.53
N LEU A 246 -9.55 4.09 -13.24
CA LEU A 246 -10.16 3.45 -12.09
C LEU A 246 -10.23 1.94 -12.31
N GLU A 247 -9.49 1.20 -11.47
CA GLU A 247 -9.49 -0.26 -11.48
C GLU A 247 -10.89 -0.81 -11.19
N THR A 248 -11.30 -1.76 -12.03
CA THR A 248 -12.55 -2.50 -11.91
C THR A 248 -12.22 -3.95 -11.57
N PRO A 249 -12.38 -4.38 -10.31
CA PRO A 249 -12.19 -5.77 -9.93
C PRO A 249 -13.17 -6.70 -10.64
N THR A 250 -12.69 -7.86 -11.09
CA THR A 250 -13.51 -8.88 -11.76
C THR A 250 -12.92 -10.28 -11.57
N SER A 251 -13.68 -11.34 -11.86
CA SER A 251 -13.15 -12.70 -12.01
C SER A 251 -12.85 -13.05 -13.48
N ILE A 252 -12.12 -14.17 -13.66
CA ILE A 252 -11.93 -14.80 -14.97
C ILE A 252 -13.27 -15.27 -15.53
N ALA A 253 -14.12 -15.92 -14.72
CA ALA A 253 -15.44 -16.39 -15.15
C ALA A 253 -16.31 -15.26 -15.72
N ALA A 254 -16.34 -14.09 -15.07
CA ALA A 254 -17.06 -12.92 -15.56
C ALA A 254 -16.49 -12.40 -16.89
N MET A 255 -15.16 -12.33 -17.02
CA MET A 255 -14.52 -11.91 -18.28
C MET A 255 -14.82 -12.90 -19.41
N CYS A 256 -14.73 -14.21 -19.15
CA CYS A 256 -15.11 -15.26 -20.10
C CYS A 256 -16.59 -15.19 -20.52
N GLY A 257 -17.46 -14.63 -19.68
CA GLY A 257 -18.87 -14.40 -19.95
C GLY A 257 -19.18 -13.16 -20.80
N LEU A 258 -18.19 -12.28 -21.06
CA LEU A 258 -18.40 -11.09 -21.88
C LEU A 258 -18.74 -11.47 -23.33
N THR A 259 -19.64 -10.71 -23.94
CA THR A 259 -19.98 -10.89 -25.36
C THR A 259 -18.83 -10.40 -26.24
N ALA A 260 -18.22 -11.30 -26.99
CA ALA A 260 -17.20 -10.95 -27.97
C ALA A 260 -17.79 -10.06 -29.09
N PRO A 261 -17.06 -9.03 -29.54
CA PRO A 261 -17.48 -8.18 -30.64
C PRO A 261 -17.49 -8.95 -31.96
N SER A 262 -18.38 -8.59 -32.88
CA SER A 262 -18.45 -9.22 -34.21
C SER A 262 -17.26 -8.89 -35.13
N SER A 263 -16.48 -7.87 -34.77
CA SER A 263 -15.31 -7.42 -35.53
C SER A 263 -14.30 -6.73 -34.60
N LEU A 264 -13.01 -6.95 -34.85
CA LEU A 264 -11.92 -6.31 -34.11
C LEU A 264 -11.29 -5.20 -34.97
N PRO A 265 -11.50 -3.91 -34.64
CA PRO A 265 -10.94 -2.80 -35.40
C PRO A 265 -9.43 -2.69 -35.20
N SER A 266 -8.68 -2.36 -36.25
CA SER A 266 -7.20 -2.42 -36.21
C SER A 266 -6.54 -1.45 -35.23
N ASN A 267 -7.13 -0.27 -34.99
CA ASN A 267 -6.52 0.81 -34.19
C ASN A 267 -7.48 1.49 -33.20
N ASN A 268 -8.70 0.99 -33.05
CA ASN A 268 -9.69 1.58 -32.13
C ASN A 268 -9.97 0.63 -30.97
N ARG A 269 -10.39 1.22 -29.85
CA ARG A 269 -10.80 0.46 -28.66
C ARG A 269 -12.26 0.07 -28.72
N ILE A 270 -12.57 -1.14 -28.27
CA ILE A 270 -13.92 -1.68 -28.15
C ILE A 270 -14.48 -1.30 -26.77
N VAL A 271 -15.43 -0.37 -26.77
CA VAL A 271 -16.04 0.15 -25.54
C VAL A 271 -17.13 -0.82 -25.03
N PRO A 272 -17.27 -1.04 -23.70
CA PRO A 272 -16.43 -0.47 -22.64
C PRO A 272 -15.16 -1.29 -22.36
N VAL A 273 -15.08 -2.53 -22.83
CA VAL A 273 -14.12 -3.54 -22.36
C VAL A 273 -12.66 -3.10 -22.51
N GLU A 274 -12.29 -2.53 -23.66
CA GLU A 274 -10.93 -2.09 -23.96
C GLU A 274 -10.64 -0.65 -23.52
N THR A 275 -11.61 -0.01 -22.87
CA THR A 275 -11.47 1.27 -22.17
C THR A 275 -11.57 1.13 -20.65
N THR A 276 -11.66 -0.10 -20.15
CA THR A 276 -11.71 -0.38 -18.71
C THR A 276 -10.38 -0.96 -18.24
N THR A 277 -9.88 -0.44 -17.13
CA THR A 277 -8.78 -1.05 -16.39
C THR A 277 -9.36 -2.12 -15.48
N TRP A 278 -9.02 -3.38 -15.73
CA TRP A 278 -9.49 -4.54 -14.96
C TRP A 278 -8.44 -5.00 -13.97
N THR A 279 -8.89 -5.48 -12.81
CA THR A 279 -8.04 -6.16 -11.82
C THR A 279 -8.58 -7.56 -11.57
N VAL A 280 -7.73 -8.58 -11.76
CA VAL A 280 -8.08 -10.00 -11.65
C VAL A 280 -7.11 -10.68 -10.69
N THR A 281 -7.63 -11.33 -9.66
CA THR A 281 -6.84 -12.16 -8.73
C THR A 281 -7.05 -13.63 -9.07
N ALA A 282 -5.97 -14.35 -9.37
CA ALA A 282 -5.97 -15.68 -9.96
C ALA A 282 -4.69 -16.47 -9.61
N THR A 283 -4.56 -17.68 -10.13
CA THR A 283 -3.32 -18.47 -10.10
C THR A 283 -2.63 -18.42 -11.46
N LEU A 284 -1.39 -17.94 -11.52
CA LEU A 284 -0.52 -18.05 -12.69
C LEU A 284 -0.09 -19.51 -12.83
N THR A 285 -0.41 -20.12 -13.98
CA THR A 285 -0.15 -21.54 -14.24
C THR A 285 0.88 -21.80 -15.31
N LYS A 286 0.93 -20.96 -16.35
CA LYS A 286 1.91 -21.11 -17.43
C LYS A 286 2.40 -19.77 -17.93
N PHE A 287 3.62 -19.75 -18.44
CA PHE A 287 4.13 -18.61 -19.15
C PHE A 287 5.22 -18.98 -20.16
N LYS A 288 5.44 -18.11 -21.15
CA LYS A 288 6.59 -18.13 -22.06
C LYS A 288 6.87 -16.73 -22.59
N LYS A 289 8.04 -16.54 -23.19
CA LYS A 289 8.33 -15.41 -24.05
C LYS A 289 7.95 -15.75 -25.49
N GLU A 290 7.17 -14.90 -26.13
CA GLU A 290 6.75 -15.04 -27.52
C GLU A 290 7.74 -14.39 -28.50
N ASP A 291 7.58 -14.69 -29.79
CA ASP A 291 8.47 -14.22 -30.86
C ASP A 291 8.37 -12.70 -31.09
N ASP A 292 7.24 -12.09 -30.70
CA ASP A 292 6.99 -10.65 -30.70
C ASP A 292 7.45 -9.95 -29.41
N SER A 293 8.20 -10.68 -28.57
CA SER A 293 8.78 -10.24 -27.31
C SER A 293 7.81 -10.07 -26.14
N ASP A 294 6.54 -10.43 -26.29
CA ASP A 294 5.59 -10.42 -25.18
C ASP A 294 5.75 -11.64 -24.28
N TYR A 295 5.32 -11.53 -23.02
CA TYR A 295 5.20 -12.72 -22.18
C TYR A 295 3.73 -13.12 -22.13
N HIS A 296 3.49 -14.24 -22.78
CA HIS A 296 2.24 -14.95 -22.73
C HIS A 296 2.08 -15.60 -21.37
N ILE A 297 1.11 -15.15 -20.58
CA ILE A 297 0.89 -15.58 -19.20
C ILE A 297 -0.53 -16.12 -19.09
N VAL A 298 -0.64 -17.39 -18.70
CA VAL A 298 -1.92 -18.08 -18.47
C VAL A 298 -2.25 -18.04 -16.99
N ILE A 299 -3.41 -17.47 -16.68
CA ILE A 299 -4.00 -17.49 -15.34
C ILE A 299 -5.22 -18.41 -15.30
N THR A 300 -5.48 -19.01 -14.13
CA THR A 300 -6.66 -19.84 -13.84
C THR A 300 -7.32 -19.40 -12.55
N ASP A 301 -8.64 -19.47 -12.49
CA ASP A 301 -9.39 -19.38 -11.23
C ASP A 301 -9.53 -20.76 -10.57
N HIS A 302 -10.11 -20.79 -9.37
CA HIS A 302 -10.36 -22.03 -8.61
C HIS A 302 -11.23 -23.04 -9.39
N ASP A 303 -12.18 -22.57 -10.20
CA ASP A 303 -13.11 -23.39 -10.97
C ASP A 303 -12.50 -23.94 -12.28
N GLY A 304 -11.27 -23.53 -12.60
CA GLY A 304 -10.52 -23.99 -13.76
C GLY A 304 -10.78 -23.20 -15.05
N ASN A 305 -11.47 -22.06 -14.97
CA ASN A 305 -11.55 -21.15 -16.11
C ASN A 305 -10.18 -20.50 -16.32
N THR A 306 -9.74 -20.43 -17.57
CA THR A 306 -8.45 -19.84 -17.94
C THR A 306 -8.62 -18.60 -18.79
N MET A 307 -7.67 -17.68 -18.64
CA MET A 307 -7.55 -16.51 -19.49
C MET A 307 -6.06 -16.21 -19.74
N VAL A 308 -5.77 -15.63 -20.91
CA VAL A 308 -4.45 -15.13 -21.26
C VAL A 308 -4.33 -13.69 -20.77
N THR A 309 -3.13 -13.36 -20.30
CA THR A 309 -2.72 -12.00 -19.99
C THR A 309 -1.34 -11.81 -20.60
N GLU A 310 -1.11 -10.63 -21.16
CA GLU A 310 0.10 -10.37 -21.93
C GLU A 310 0.85 -9.20 -21.31
N SER A 311 2.05 -9.50 -20.80
CA SER A 311 2.98 -8.45 -20.44
C SER A 311 3.72 -8.05 -21.72
N ALA A 312 3.53 -6.82 -22.18
CA ALA A 312 4.14 -6.32 -23.40
C ALA A 312 5.63 -6.00 -23.20
N SER A 313 6.47 -6.18 -24.23
CA SER A 313 7.87 -5.76 -24.16
C SER A 313 8.01 -4.24 -24.06
N PRO A 314 8.70 -3.68 -23.04
CA PRO A 314 8.92 -2.24 -22.93
C PRO A 314 9.70 -1.66 -24.13
N LEU A 315 10.52 -2.47 -24.79
CA LEU A 315 11.25 -2.08 -26.01
C LEU A 315 10.35 -1.97 -27.24
N CYS A 316 9.14 -2.54 -27.17
CA CYS A 316 8.16 -2.53 -28.24
C CYS A 316 7.03 -1.52 -28.02
N VAL A 317 7.07 -0.76 -26.93
CA VAL A 317 6.14 0.34 -26.67
C VAL A 317 6.60 1.58 -27.42
N GLY A 318 5.75 2.08 -28.32
CA GLY A 318 6.05 3.28 -29.09
C GLY A 318 6.13 4.55 -28.23
N ASN A 319 6.93 5.51 -28.70
CA ASN A 319 7.13 6.79 -28.01
C ASN A 319 5.79 7.53 -27.84
N GLY A 320 5.54 8.05 -26.64
CA GLY A 320 4.32 8.81 -26.32
C GLY A 320 3.14 7.98 -25.79
N SER A 321 3.27 6.66 -25.63
CA SER A 321 2.26 5.87 -24.92
C SER A 321 2.16 6.32 -23.45
N PRO A 322 0.98 6.71 -22.94
CA PRO A 322 0.78 7.00 -21.52
C PRO A 322 0.89 5.73 -20.64
N LEU A 323 0.84 4.53 -21.23
CA LEU A 323 0.96 3.26 -20.52
C LEU A 323 2.41 2.78 -20.39
N ALA A 324 3.37 3.42 -21.08
CA ALA A 324 4.75 2.92 -21.19
C ALA A 324 5.42 2.63 -19.84
N SER A 325 5.24 3.51 -18.84
CA SER A 325 5.79 3.31 -17.49
C SER A 325 5.17 2.11 -16.79
N SER A 326 3.85 1.95 -16.89
CA SER A 326 3.11 0.85 -16.27
C SER A 326 3.39 -0.50 -16.94
N ILE A 327 3.56 -0.54 -18.26
CA ILE A 327 3.99 -1.74 -18.99
C ILE A 327 5.39 -2.16 -18.54
N ALA A 328 6.31 -1.20 -18.45
CA ALA A 328 7.67 -1.45 -17.97
C ALA A 328 7.68 -1.98 -16.52
N GLN A 329 6.81 -1.42 -15.66
CA GLN A 329 6.63 -1.89 -14.28
C GLN A 329 6.10 -3.32 -14.23
N ALA A 330 5.04 -3.64 -14.98
CA ALA A 330 4.48 -4.98 -15.02
C ALA A 330 5.51 -6.02 -15.50
N ARG A 331 6.28 -5.68 -16.54
CA ARG A 331 7.36 -6.54 -17.05
C ARG A 331 8.42 -6.79 -15.97
N SER A 332 8.88 -5.76 -15.28
CA SER A 332 9.92 -5.92 -14.26
C SER A 332 9.42 -6.66 -13.02
N GLN A 333 8.15 -6.48 -12.62
CA GLN A 333 7.53 -7.26 -11.56
C GLN A 333 7.52 -8.76 -11.89
N PHE A 334 7.22 -9.09 -13.15
CA PHE A 334 7.34 -10.46 -13.65
C PHE A 334 8.79 -10.96 -13.57
N ASP A 335 9.74 -10.23 -14.18
CA ASP A 335 11.16 -10.63 -14.28
C ASP A 335 11.84 -10.75 -12.90
N ALA A 336 11.34 -10.06 -11.88
CA ALA A 336 11.80 -10.17 -10.50
C ALA A 336 11.42 -11.51 -9.84
N HIS A 337 10.38 -12.18 -10.33
CA HIS A 337 9.87 -13.44 -9.75
C HIS A 337 10.11 -14.66 -10.64
N LEU A 338 10.05 -14.48 -11.96
CA LEU A 338 10.07 -15.55 -12.94
C LEU A 338 10.95 -15.16 -14.13
N THR A 339 11.67 -16.13 -14.70
CA THR A 339 12.46 -15.92 -15.94
C THR A 339 11.76 -16.60 -17.11
N ALA A 340 11.25 -15.82 -18.07
CA ALA A 340 10.60 -16.36 -19.25
C ALA A 340 11.62 -16.93 -20.26
N THR A 341 11.32 -18.11 -20.80
CA THR A 341 12.02 -18.70 -21.96
C THR A 341 11.05 -18.84 -23.13
N THR A 342 11.55 -19.19 -24.32
CA THR A 342 10.71 -19.35 -25.51
C THR A 342 9.80 -20.60 -25.47
N SER A 343 9.93 -21.44 -24.45
CA SER A 343 9.08 -22.61 -24.22
C SER A 343 8.16 -22.37 -23.03
N PHE A 344 6.98 -22.97 -23.06
CA PHE A 344 6.06 -22.90 -21.93
C PHE A 344 6.67 -23.51 -20.67
N GLN A 345 6.65 -22.72 -19.60
CA GLN A 345 7.02 -23.10 -18.25
C GLN A 345 5.75 -23.16 -17.41
N THR A 346 5.67 -24.13 -16.50
CA THR A 346 4.51 -24.33 -15.62
C THR A 346 4.87 -23.94 -14.20
N VAL A 347 4.00 -23.18 -13.56
CA VAL A 347 4.12 -22.75 -12.16
C VAL A 347 2.75 -22.79 -11.49
N SER A 348 2.69 -22.49 -10.19
CA SER A 348 1.43 -22.37 -9.45
C SER A 348 1.58 -21.24 -8.45
N VAL A 349 1.45 -20.00 -8.92
CA VAL A 349 1.73 -18.81 -8.11
C VAL A 349 0.50 -17.90 -8.08
N PRO A 350 -0.01 -17.51 -6.89
CA PRO A 350 -1.06 -16.53 -6.77
C PRO A 350 -0.60 -15.19 -7.35
N VAL A 351 -1.44 -14.57 -8.15
CA VAL A 351 -1.16 -13.26 -8.75
C VAL A 351 -2.41 -12.40 -8.76
N ARG A 352 -2.23 -11.10 -8.58
CA ARG A 352 -3.21 -10.08 -8.95
C ARG A 352 -2.67 -9.32 -10.14
N ILE A 353 -3.40 -9.38 -11.26
CA ILE A 353 -3.05 -8.74 -12.52
C ILE A 353 -3.98 -7.56 -12.73
N THR A 354 -3.41 -6.39 -13.00
CA THR A 354 -4.14 -5.19 -13.43
C THR A 354 -3.70 -4.85 -14.84
N GLY A 355 -4.66 -4.50 -15.70
CA GLY A 355 -4.36 -4.07 -17.06
C GLY A 355 -5.62 -3.69 -17.83
N VAL A 356 -5.46 -3.45 -19.12
CA VAL A 356 -6.58 -3.05 -19.98
C VAL A 356 -7.18 -4.31 -20.63
N GLY A 357 -8.51 -4.38 -20.67
CA GLY A 357 -9.18 -5.47 -21.38
C GLY A 357 -8.86 -5.43 -22.87
N PHE A 358 -8.76 -6.59 -23.51
CA PHE A 358 -8.48 -6.66 -24.94
C PHE A 358 -9.12 -7.91 -25.54
N PHE A 359 -9.85 -7.77 -26.64
CA PHE A 359 -10.32 -8.94 -27.40
C PHE A 359 -9.29 -9.29 -28.47
N ASP A 360 -8.76 -10.49 -28.39
CA ASP A 360 -7.79 -11.02 -29.33
C ASP A 360 -8.42 -11.97 -30.36
N PHE A 361 -7.69 -12.21 -31.44
CA PHE A 361 -8.08 -13.19 -32.44
C PHE A 361 -7.79 -14.61 -31.96
N LEU A 362 -8.82 -15.45 -31.92
CA LEU A 362 -8.65 -16.85 -31.54
C LEU A 362 -7.84 -17.63 -32.59
N HIS A 363 -6.60 -17.96 -32.27
CA HIS A 363 -5.70 -18.72 -33.16
C HIS A 363 -5.04 -19.93 -32.48
N GLY A 364 -5.72 -20.55 -31.51
CA GLY A 364 -5.26 -21.76 -30.82
C GLY A 364 -4.27 -21.51 -29.68
N GLN A 365 -4.31 -20.31 -29.10
CA GLN A 365 -3.50 -19.91 -27.95
C GLN A 365 -3.75 -20.83 -26.74
N THR A 366 -2.70 -21.11 -25.97
CA THR A 366 -2.82 -21.95 -24.77
C THR A 366 -3.46 -21.15 -23.65
N GLY A 367 -4.52 -21.65 -23.02
CA GLY A 367 -5.15 -20.98 -21.87
C GLY A 367 -6.02 -19.77 -22.21
N VAL A 368 -6.31 -19.56 -23.51
CA VAL A 368 -7.19 -18.49 -23.99
C VAL A 368 -8.60 -18.63 -23.42
N ALA A 369 -9.22 -17.49 -23.11
CA ALA A 369 -10.63 -17.47 -22.73
C ALA A 369 -11.51 -17.91 -23.91
N PRO A 370 -12.66 -18.57 -23.68
CA PRO A 370 -13.53 -19.07 -24.76
C PRO A 370 -14.03 -17.99 -25.73
N ASN A 371 -14.13 -16.74 -25.27
CA ASN A 371 -14.57 -15.57 -26.04
C ASN A 371 -13.40 -14.72 -26.56
N GLY A 372 -12.14 -15.13 -26.36
CA GLY A 372 -10.95 -14.40 -26.79
C GLY A 372 -10.61 -13.15 -25.98
N ILE A 373 -11.24 -12.94 -24.82
CA ILE A 373 -10.83 -11.84 -23.92
C ILE A 373 -9.47 -12.16 -23.30
N GLU A 374 -8.63 -11.13 -23.21
CA GLU A 374 -7.38 -11.12 -22.46
C GLU A 374 -7.21 -9.80 -21.71
N VAL A 375 -6.18 -9.72 -20.89
CA VAL A 375 -5.65 -8.45 -20.37
C VAL A 375 -4.38 -8.11 -21.13
N HIS A 376 -4.45 -7.09 -21.99
CA HIS A 376 -3.34 -6.61 -22.81
C HIS A 376 -3.44 -5.08 -23.04
N PRO A 377 -2.48 -4.29 -22.56
CA PRO A 377 -1.32 -4.71 -21.78
C PRO A 377 -1.66 -4.92 -20.30
N ILE A 378 -0.89 -5.80 -19.66
CA ILE A 378 -0.74 -5.76 -18.20
C ILE A 378 -0.02 -4.45 -17.81
N THR A 379 -0.57 -3.73 -16.84
CA THR A 379 -0.04 -2.46 -16.31
C THR A 379 0.47 -2.58 -14.87
N ASN A 380 0.08 -3.62 -14.14
CA ASN A 380 0.63 -3.94 -12.81
C ASN A 380 0.43 -5.44 -12.51
N MET A 381 1.39 -6.04 -11.79
CA MET A 381 1.35 -7.43 -11.35
C MET A 381 1.85 -7.54 -9.91
N VAL A 382 1.03 -8.16 -9.07
CA VAL A 382 1.38 -8.44 -7.67
C VAL A 382 1.39 -9.95 -7.47
N PHE A 383 2.56 -10.49 -7.16
CA PHE A 383 2.72 -11.88 -6.75
C PHE A 383 2.34 -12.03 -5.27
N ASP A 384 1.70 -13.14 -4.93
CA ASP A 384 1.23 -13.45 -3.58
C ASP A 384 0.44 -12.29 -2.93
N PRO A 385 -0.62 -11.77 -3.59
CA PRO A 385 -1.37 -10.64 -3.06
C PRO A 385 -1.99 -10.99 -1.70
N ALA A 386 -1.89 -10.06 -0.75
CA ALA A 386 -2.55 -10.19 0.54
C ALA A 386 -4.07 -10.05 0.39
N PRO A 387 -4.87 -10.89 1.08
CA PRO A 387 -6.31 -10.69 1.15
C PRO A 387 -6.62 -9.31 1.74
N VAL A 388 -7.70 -8.67 1.28
CA VAL A 388 -8.11 -7.33 1.76
C VAL A 388 -9.46 -7.43 2.43
N LEU A 389 -9.49 -7.35 3.76
CA LEU A 389 -10.71 -7.18 4.54
C LEU A 389 -11.35 -5.84 4.18
N LEU A 390 -12.57 -5.88 3.64
CA LEU A 390 -13.27 -4.68 3.20
C LEU A 390 -13.78 -3.87 4.40
N THR A 391 -13.57 -2.55 4.35
CA THR A 391 -13.99 -1.60 5.38
C THR A 391 -14.88 -0.51 4.82
N GLU A 392 -15.58 0.19 5.71
CA GLU A 392 -16.30 1.39 5.29
C GLU A 392 -15.33 2.49 4.84
N PRO A 393 -15.71 3.27 3.82
CA PRO A 393 -14.86 4.33 3.29
C PRO A 393 -14.35 5.27 4.38
N GLY A 394 -13.02 5.46 4.42
CA GLY A 394 -12.37 6.35 5.38
C GLY A 394 -12.28 5.82 6.81
N THR A 395 -12.59 4.54 7.04
CA THR A 395 -12.52 3.91 8.36
C THR A 395 -11.79 2.57 8.32
N GLN A 396 -11.50 2.02 9.50
CA GLN A 396 -11.08 0.63 9.67
C GLN A 396 -12.23 -0.27 10.14
N HIS A 397 -13.48 0.20 10.06
CA HIS A 397 -14.65 -0.57 10.49
C HIS A 397 -15.00 -1.58 9.40
N ALA A 398 -14.94 -2.87 9.71
CA ALA A 398 -15.22 -3.91 8.74
C ALA A 398 -16.64 -3.79 8.18
N ILE A 399 -16.79 -4.09 6.90
CA ILE A 399 -18.08 -4.43 6.32
C ILE A 399 -18.39 -5.85 6.80
N ALA A 400 -19.23 -5.94 7.84
CA ALA A 400 -19.62 -7.20 8.45
C ALA A 400 -21.10 -7.18 8.81
N LEU A 401 -21.76 -8.33 8.67
CA LEU A 401 -23.19 -8.49 8.96
C LEU A 401 -23.42 -9.77 9.74
N ASP A 402 -24.41 -9.79 10.62
CA ASP A 402 -24.95 -11.04 11.16
C ASP A 402 -25.50 -11.87 9.98
N SER A 403 -25.04 -13.11 9.86
CA SER A 403 -25.32 -13.96 8.68
C SER A 403 -26.80 -14.32 8.48
N VAL A 404 -27.65 -14.14 9.51
CA VAL A 404 -29.07 -14.47 9.44
C VAL A 404 -29.93 -13.22 9.37
N THR A 405 -29.69 -12.27 10.28
CA THR A 405 -30.50 -11.06 10.42
C THR A 405 -30.05 -9.92 9.51
N LEU A 406 -28.83 -10.02 8.95
CA LEU A 406 -28.20 -8.98 8.13
C LEU A 406 -28.05 -7.64 8.86
N PHE A 407 -28.07 -7.65 10.20
CA PHE A 407 -27.80 -6.47 10.98
C PHE A 407 -26.30 -6.24 11.11
N ARG A 408 -25.95 -4.96 11.20
CA ARG A 408 -24.61 -4.50 11.51
C ARG A 408 -24.34 -4.58 13.01
N ASP A 409 -23.06 -4.57 13.37
CA ASP A 409 -22.58 -4.57 14.74
C ASP A 409 -23.10 -3.35 15.56
N PRO A 410 -23.11 -3.42 16.90
CA PRO A 410 -22.47 -4.40 17.78
C PRO A 410 -23.13 -5.78 17.77
N PHE A 411 -22.34 -6.83 17.53
CA PHE A 411 -22.83 -8.21 17.45
C PHE A 411 -23.00 -8.84 18.83
N PRO A 412 -24.17 -9.40 19.18
CA PRO A 412 -24.27 -10.26 20.34
C PRO A 412 -23.44 -11.52 20.10
N VAL A 413 -22.85 -12.06 21.16
CA VAL A 413 -22.02 -13.26 21.07
C VAL A 413 -22.87 -14.53 20.96
N ALA A 414 -24.07 -14.51 21.54
CA ALA A 414 -25.13 -15.51 21.34
C ALA A 414 -26.46 -14.83 20.96
N THR A 415 -27.27 -15.52 20.17
CA THR A 415 -28.59 -15.05 19.72
C THR A 415 -29.56 -16.22 19.57
N THR A 416 -30.83 -16.00 19.91
CA THR A 416 -31.92 -16.94 19.64
C THR A 416 -32.50 -16.76 18.23
N SER A 417 -32.09 -15.72 17.52
CA SER A 417 -32.55 -15.37 16.18
C SER A 417 -31.75 -16.05 15.07
N ASN A 418 -31.00 -17.11 15.39
CA ASN A 418 -30.29 -17.93 14.41
C ASN A 418 -30.92 -19.33 14.32
N PHE A 419 -30.56 -20.06 13.26
CA PHE A 419 -31.03 -21.43 13.01
C PHE A 419 -30.07 -22.50 13.55
N SER A 420 -29.06 -22.11 14.35
CA SER A 420 -28.03 -23.02 14.85
C SER A 420 -28.39 -23.58 16.22
N ALA A 421 -28.07 -24.85 16.45
CA ALA A 421 -28.33 -25.53 17.72
C ALA A 421 -27.49 -24.98 18.89
N ASP A 422 -26.35 -24.34 18.60
CA ASP A 422 -25.44 -23.76 19.59
C ASP A 422 -25.80 -22.31 19.96
N HIS A 423 -26.81 -21.72 19.30
CA HIS A 423 -27.21 -20.31 19.47
C HIS A 423 -26.08 -19.28 19.34
N ARG A 424 -24.97 -19.63 18.67
CA ARG A 424 -23.83 -18.74 18.46
C ARG A 424 -24.03 -17.80 17.29
N THR A 425 -23.62 -16.55 17.44
CA THR A 425 -23.69 -15.60 16.33
C THR A 425 -22.66 -15.97 15.26
N ARG A 426 -23.12 -16.01 14.01
CA ARG A 426 -22.27 -16.10 12.82
C ARG A 426 -22.27 -14.75 12.14
N ILE A 427 -21.10 -14.25 11.83
CA ILE A 427 -20.95 -13.01 11.06
C ILE A 427 -20.40 -13.34 9.68
N SER A 428 -20.95 -12.66 8.67
CA SER A 428 -20.39 -12.58 7.32
C SER A 428 -19.41 -11.42 7.29
N ILE A 429 -18.18 -11.69 6.85
CA ILE A 429 -17.16 -10.69 6.53
C ILE A 429 -16.83 -10.78 5.04
N PHE A 430 -16.46 -9.65 4.43
CA PHE A 430 -16.21 -9.57 3.00
C PHE A 430 -14.75 -9.24 2.73
N VAL A 431 -14.14 -9.98 1.80
CA VAL A 431 -12.70 -9.96 1.54
C VAL A 431 -12.45 -9.91 0.03
N ALA A 432 -11.63 -8.97 -0.43
CA ALA A 432 -11.09 -8.95 -1.79
C ALA A 432 -9.73 -9.66 -1.86
N ASP A 433 -9.25 -9.95 -3.06
CA ASP A 433 -7.94 -10.58 -3.29
C ASP A 433 -7.75 -11.91 -2.56
N LEU A 434 -8.85 -12.62 -2.38
CA LEU A 434 -8.88 -13.95 -1.79
C LEU A 434 -9.31 -14.94 -2.86
N GLU A 435 -8.32 -15.57 -3.48
CA GLU A 435 -8.48 -16.65 -4.45
C GLU A 435 -7.78 -17.92 -3.96
N LEU A 436 -8.54 -19.01 -3.91
CA LEU A 436 -8.02 -20.33 -3.62
C LEU A 436 -7.39 -20.92 -4.88
N MET A 437 -6.26 -21.59 -4.74
CA MET A 437 -5.73 -22.40 -5.84
C MET A 437 -6.70 -23.57 -6.15
N PRO A 438 -6.65 -24.16 -7.36
CA PRO A 438 -7.52 -25.29 -7.72
C PRO A 438 -7.45 -26.50 -6.79
N SER A 439 -6.34 -26.68 -6.05
CA SER A 439 -6.16 -27.77 -5.08
C SER A 439 -6.54 -27.41 -3.64
N GLU A 440 -6.86 -26.14 -3.36
CA GLU A 440 -7.18 -25.64 -2.03
C GLU A 440 -8.69 -25.69 -1.76
N ASN A 441 -9.07 -25.66 -0.49
CA ASN A 441 -10.46 -25.47 -0.06
C ASN A 441 -10.49 -24.49 1.13
N SER A 442 -11.66 -24.27 1.72
CA SER A 442 -11.85 -23.32 2.82
C SER A 442 -10.95 -23.56 4.04
N SER A 443 -10.37 -24.76 4.21
CA SER A 443 -9.40 -25.03 5.28
C SER A 443 -8.07 -24.28 5.12
N ALA A 444 -7.78 -23.72 3.94
CA ALA A 444 -6.60 -22.90 3.70
C ALA A 444 -6.73 -21.48 4.29
N ILE A 445 -7.93 -21.12 4.75
CA ILE A 445 -8.26 -19.80 5.29
C ILE A 445 -8.42 -19.90 6.80
N SER A 446 -7.79 -18.97 7.52
CA SER A 446 -8.03 -18.78 8.94
C SER A 446 -8.41 -17.33 9.23
N VAL A 447 -9.24 -17.15 10.26
CA VAL A 447 -9.68 -15.84 10.71
C VAL A 447 -9.49 -15.77 12.21
N GLN A 448 -8.95 -14.65 12.67
CA GLN A 448 -8.78 -14.37 14.10
C GLN A 448 -9.27 -12.98 14.43
N ALA A 449 -9.67 -12.80 15.69
CA ALA A 449 -9.99 -11.51 16.28
C ALA A 449 -8.99 -11.21 17.41
N GLU A 450 -8.62 -9.95 17.59
CA GLU A 450 -7.72 -9.50 18.65
C GLU A 450 -8.35 -8.32 19.41
N ASP A 451 -8.38 -8.39 20.74
CA ASP A 451 -8.89 -7.29 21.58
C ASP A 451 -7.82 -6.22 21.88
N GLY A 452 -8.21 -5.15 22.58
CA GLY A 452 -7.30 -4.09 23.02
C GLY A 452 -6.27 -4.51 24.07
N GLN A 453 -6.31 -5.75 24.56
CA GLN A 453 -5.33 -6.34 25.47
C GLN A 453 -4.43 -7.39 24.77
N SER A 454 -4.50 -7.47 23.43
CA SER A 454 -3.78 -8.44 22.60
C SER A 454 -4.15 -9.90 22.85
N HIS A 455 -5.33 -10.18 23.42
CA HIS A 455 -5.86 -11.55 23.40
C HIS A 455 -6.36 -11.89 22.01
N VAL A 456 -5.91 -13.03 21.50
CA VAL A 456 -6.28 -13.54 20.18
C VAL A 456 -7.34 -14.62 20.31
N TYR A 457 -8.43 -14.44 19.58
CA TYR A 457 -9.56 -15.35 19.50
C TYR A 457 -9.63 -15.96 18.09
N PRO A 458 -9.30 -17.25 17.92
CA PRO A 458 -9.51 -17.91 16.64
C PRO A 458 -11.01 -18.01 16.36
N LEU A 459 -11.45 -17.60 15.16
CA LEU A 459 -12.83 -17.70 14.74
C LEU A 459 -12.99 -18.93 13.83
N THR A 460 -13.98 -19.78 14.13
CA THR A 460 -14.26 -20.95 13.27
C THR A 460 -14.83 -20.47 11.94
N VAL A 461 -14.16 -20.77 10.84
CA VAL A 461 -14.66 -20.54 9.48
C VAL A 461 -15.67 -21.65 9.14
N GLU A 462 -16.91 -21.26 8.86
CA GLU A 462 -18.00 -22.19 8.53
C GLU A 462 -18.41 -22.13 7.06
N TYR A 463 -18.12 -21.02 6.36
CA TYR A 463 -18.38 -20.88 4.93
C TYR A 463 -17.38 -19.93 4.27
N VAL A 464 -17.02 -20.22 3.03
CA VAL A 464 -16.23 -19.36 2.13
C VAL A 464 -16.85 -19.48 0.76
N GLY A 465 -17.19 -18.36 0.12
CA GLY A 465 -17.72 -18.38 -1.24
C GLY A 465 -17.68 -17.01 -1.89
N LYS A 466 -17.62 -16.99 -3.22
CA LYS A 466 -17.73 -15.76 -4.00
C LYS A 466 -19.14 -15.18 -3.91
N MET A 467 -19.24 -13.86 -3.91
CA MET A 467 -20.53 -13.18 -3.94
C MET A 467 -21.12 -13.25 -5.37
N PRO A 468 -22.39 -13.65 -5.52
CA PRO A 468 -23.08 -13.54 -6.81
C PRO A 468 -23.03 -12.10 -7.32
N ASP A 469 -22.79 -11.93 -8.62
CA ASP A 469 -22.65 -10.64 -9.32
C ASP A 469 -21.48 -9.73 -8.87
N LEU A 470 -20.73 -10.14 -7.84
CA LEU A 470 -19.54 -9.47 -7.29
C LEU A 470 -18.45 -10.52 -7.03
N ASP A 471 -18.13 -11.32 -8.03
CA ASP A 471 -17.25 -12.49 -7.93
C ASP A 471 -15.79 -12.18 -7.58
N TRP A 472 -15.38 -10.92 -7.69
CA TRP A 472 -14.12 -10.41 -7.15
C TRP A 472 -14.11 -10.37 -5.61
N MET A 473 -15.27 -10.45 -4.96
CA MET A 473 -15.47 -10.39 -3.51
C MET A 473 -15.81 -11.78 -2.95
N THR A 474 -15.10 -12.17 -1.90
CA THR A 474 -15.33 -13.40 -1.16
C THR A 474 -16.05 -13.10 0.16
N GLN A 475 -17.17 -13.77 0.39
CA GLN A 475 -17.84 -13.83 1.69
C GLN A 475 -17.22 -14.95 2.52
N ILE A 476 -16.88 -14.64 3.77
CA ILE A 476 -16.49 -15.64 4.77
C ILE A 476 -17.50 -15.56 5.92
N VAL A 477 -18.09 -16.70 6.30
CA VAL A 477 -18.91 -16.79 7.51
C VAL A 477 -18.06 -17.38 8.62
N VAL A 478 -17.96 -16.64 9.73
CA VAL A 478 -17.23 -17.06 10.92
C VAL A 478 -18.13 -17.08 12.15
N LYS A 479 -17.88 -18.03 13.04
CA LYS A 479 -18.58 -18.17 14.33
C LYS A 479 -17.84 -17.40 15.43
N LEU A 480 -18.58 -16.59 16.19
CA LEU A 480 -18.03 -15.90 17.36
C LEU A 480 -17.83 -16.88 18.54
N PRO A 481 -16.65 -16.90 19.19
CA PRO A 481 -16.35 -17.75 20.35
C PRO A 481 -16.84 -17.13 21.67
N ASP A 482 -17.05 -17.92 22.72
CA ASP A 482 -17.66 -17.46 23.99
C ASP A 482 -16.79 -16.40 24.69
N GLU A 483 -15.50 -16.59 24.58
CA GLU A 483 -14.44 -15.84 25.24
C GLU A 483 -14.41 -14.37 24.80
N ILE A 484 -15.05 -14.03 23.67
CA ILE A 484 -15.08 -12.67 23.09
C ILE A 484 -16.12 -11.75 23.74
N THR A 485 -17.01 -12.28 24.59
CA THR A 485 -18.20 -11.60 25.16
C THR A 485 -17.96 -10.22 25.80
N ASN A 486 -16.75 -9.96 26.30
CA ASN A 486 -16.42 -8.71 26.99
C ASN A 486 -15.39 -7.84 26.24
N ALA A 487 -15.01 -8.22 25.02
CA ALA A 487 -13.96 -7.51 24.29
C ALA A 487 -14.38 -6.11 23.82
N GLN A 488 -15.70 -5.83 23.75
CA GLN A 488 -16.34 -4.58 23.25
C GLN A 488 -16.03 -4.26 21.78
N GLN A 489 -14.75 -4.22 21.41
CA GLN A 489 -14.26 -4.04 20.05
C GLN A 489 -13.10 -5.01 19.83
N VAL A 490 -13.08 -5.65 18.67
CA VAL A 490 -12.01 -6.57 18.27
C VAL A 490 -11.58 -6.29 16.84
N TRP A 491 -10.30 -6.52 16.58
CA TRP A 491 -9.66 -6.37 15.29
C TRP A 491 -9.56 -7.72 14.59
N LEU A 492 -10.18 -7.83 13.43
CA LEU A 492 -10.13 -9.01 12.57
C LEU A 492 -8.89 -9.00 11.68
N THR A 493 -8.34 -10.19 11.47
CA THR A 493 -7.43 -10.49 10.36
C THR A 493 -7.84 -11.80 9.70
N VAL A 494 -7.65 -11.86 8.38
CA VAL A 494 -7.82 -13.06 7.56
C VAL A 494 -6.45 -13.47 7.06
N ARG A 495 -6.14 -14.76 7.14
CA ARG A 495 -4.92 -15.34 6.58
C ARG A 495 -5.30 -16.36 5.52
N LEU A 496 -4.62 -16.27 4.38
CA LEU A 496 -4.65 -17.27 3.32
C LEU A 496 -3.19 -17.68 3.06
N ARG A 497 -2.87 -18.95 3.30
CA ARG A 497 -1.49 -19.47 3.29
C ARG A 497 -0.60 -18.67 4.27
N ASP A 498 0.45 -18.02 3.76
CA ASP A 498 1.39 -17.22 4.54
C ASP A 498 1.15 -15.72 4.54
N VAL A 499 0.10 -15.28 3.84
CA VAL A 499 -0.21 -13.86 3.70
C VAL A 499 -1.39 -13.48 4.59
N VAL A 500 -1.24 -12.37 5.31
CA VAL A 500 -2.22 -11.83 6.27
C VAL A 500 -2.82 -10.55 5.71
N SER A 501 -4.13 -10.37 5.89
CA SER A 501 -4.85 -9.19 5.47
C SER A 501 -4.48 -7.93 6.26
N ASN A 502 -4.99 -6.78 5.80
CA ASN A 502 -5.18 -5.61 6.66
C ASN A 502 -6.01 -5.96 7.91
N ARG A 503 -5.93 -5.11 8.94
CA ARG A 503 -6.78 -5.21 10.14
C ARG A 503 -8.03 -4.37 9.98
N ALA A 504 -9.17 -4.90 10.40
CA ALA A 504 -10.44 -4.17 10.45
C ALA A 504 -11.21 -4.50 11.74
N PHE A 505 -11.84 -3.53 12.39
CA PHE A 505 -12.53 -3.76 13.65
C PHE A 505 -14.02 -4.06 13.45
N ILE A 506 -14.59 -4.81 14.41
CA ILE A 506 -16.03 -4.96 14.65
C ILE A 506 -16.32 -4.72 16.12
N ASN A 507 -17.55 -4.32 16.45
CA ASN A 507 -18.00 -4.18 17.83
C ASN A 507 -18.75 -5.44 18.30
N ILE A 508 -18.50 -5.82 19.54
CA ILE A 508 -19.14 -6.92 20.25
C ILE A 508 -20.08 -6.32 21.29
N LYS A 509 -21.34 -6.74 21.26
CA LYS A 509 -22.36 -6.30 22.21
C LYS A 509 -21.99 -6.82 23.62
N PRO A 510 -21.88 -5.95 24.63
CA PRO A 510 -21.59 -6.37 25.99
C PRO A 510 -22.62 -7.35 26.54
N SER A 511 -22.18 -8.26 27.42
CA SER A 511 -23.11 -9.13 28.15
C SER A 511 -24.09 -8.30 28.99
N ALA A 512 -25.33 -8.81 29.14
CA ALA A 512 -26.37 -8.16 29.94
C ALA A 512 -25.98 -7.96 31.44
N LEU A 513 -24.92 -8.64 31.91
CA LEU A 513 -24.35 -8.46 33.24
C LEU A 513 -23.53 -7.15 33.36
N ALA A 514 -22.95 -6.65 32.27
CA ALA A 514 -22.26 -5.34 32.25
C ALA A 514 -23.25 -4.15 32.20
N SER A 515 -24.48 -4.36 31.71
CA SER A 515 -25.59 -3.39 31.81
C SER A 515 -26.28 -3.36 33.18
N SER A 516 -25.78 -4.10 34.18
CA SER A 516 -26.40 -4.21 35.51
C SER A 516 -26.41 -2.91 36.33
N ILE A 517 -25.75 -1.84 35.88
CA ILE A 517 -25.96 -0.50 36.45
C ILE A 517 -27.41 -0.04 36.23
N GLU A 518 -28.02 -0.37 35.09
CA GLU A 518 -29.40 0.01 34.79
C GLU A 518 -30.42 -0.84 35.59
N GLY A 519 -30.10 -2.12 35.83
CA GLY A 519 -30.89 -3.00 36.70
C GLY A 519 -30.77 -2.66 38.19
N TYR A 520 -29.57 -2.28 38.64
CA TYR A 520 -29.31 -1.82 40.02
C TYR A 520 -29.94 -0.45 40.30
N ILE A 521 -29.97 0.45 39.31
CA ILE A 521 -30.71 1.72 39.43
C ILE A 521 -32.21 1.45 39.50
N ARG A 522 -32.75 0.52 38.70
CA ARG A 522 -34.18 0.14 38.76
C ARG A 522 -34.57 -0.55 40.06
N SER A 523 -33.69 -1.31 40.70
CA SER A 523 -33.97 -1.93 42.01
C SER A 523 -33.92 -0.94 43.18
N LEU A 524 -33.24 0.20 43.03
CA LEU A 524 -33.26 1.30 43.99
C LEU A 524 -34.55 2.14 43.92
N PHE A 525 -35.30 2.05 42.83
CA PHE A 525 -36.60 2.72 42.65
C PHE A 525 -37.71 1.67 42.50
N ASN A 526 -38.16 1.08 43.61
CA ASN A 526 -39.33 0.19 43.64
C ASN A 526 -40.53 0.82 42.90
N PHE A 527 -40.81 0.36 41.70
CA PHE A 527 -42.04 0.69 40.98
C PHE A 527 -43.03 -0.46 41.18
N ASP A 528 -43.95 -0.27 42.12
CA ASP A 528 -45.19 -1.04 42.23
C ASP A 528 -46.23 -0.39 41.29
N PRO A 529 -46.80 -1.10 40.29
CA PRO A 529 -47.76 -0.52 39.37
C PRO A 529 -49.16 -0.26 39.98
N THR A 530 -49.37 -0.55 41.27
CA THR A 530 -50.73 -0.68 41.83
C THR A 530 -51.17 0.47 42.76
N TYR A 531 -50.28 1.37 43.18
CA TYR A 531 -50.67 2.51 44.04
C TYR A 531 -50.05 3.84 43.60
N GLY A 532 -50.91 4.82 43.33
CA GLY A 532 -50.53 6.19 43.00
C GLY A 532 -49.75 6.88 44.11
N LEU A 533 -48.89 7.82 43.71
CA LEU A 533 -47.97 8.56 44.57
C LEU A 533 -48.66 9.20 45.78
N SER A 534 -48.34 8.71 46.98
CA SER A 534 -48.56 9.42 48.24
C SER A 534 -47.21 9.82 48.82
N PHE A 535 -46.94 11.13 48.90
CA PHE A 535 -45.76 11.66 49.59
C PHE A 535 -46.00 11.64 51.11
N GLY A 536 -45.51 10.60 51.76
CA GLY A 536 -45.34 10.56 53.22
C GLY A 536 -44.18 11.44 53.63
N ALA A 537 -44.48 12.51 54.36
CA ALA A 537 -43.49 13.38 54.99
C ALA A 537 -42.72 12.60 56.06
N SER A 538 -41.41 12.39 55.88
CA SER A 538 -40.37 12.43 56.93
C SER A 538 -39.04 11.88 56.41
N ASN A 539 -38.21 12.74 55.83
CA ASN A 539 -36.81 12.89 56.26
C ASN A 539 -36.12 13.96 55.41
N THR A 540 -36.06 15.15 55.98
CA THR A 540 -35.16 16.23 55.59
C THR A 540 -33.74 15.87 56.01
N SER A 541 -32.95 15.26 55.13
CA SER A 541 -31.48 15.34 55.16
C SER A 541 -30.87 14.69 53.92
N MET A 542 -30.52 15.52 52.94
CA MET A 542 -29.46 15.40 51.92
C MET A 542 -29.89 16.07 50.62
N ARG A 543 -29.98 17.40 50.65
CA ARG A 543 -29.75 18.20 49.44
C ARG A 543 -28.25 18.43 49.32
N SER A 544 -27.60 17.86 48.31
CA SER A 544 -26.35 18.41 47.79
C SER A 544 -26.12 17.98 46.34
N ARG A 545 -26.61 18.82 45.42
CA ARG A 545 -26.09 19.18 44.07
C ARG A 545 -25.61 18.12 43.07
N LYS A 546 -25.59 16.82 43.37
CA LYS A 546 -25.16 15.76 42.41
C LYS A 546 -26.30 15.14 41.61
N LEU A 547 -27.57 15.27 42.04
CA LEU A 547 -28.70 14.64 41.33
C LEU A 547 -29.26 15.51 40.19
N GLU A 548 -29.20 16.84 40.26
CA GLU A 548 -29.70 17.71 39.18
C GLU A 548 -28.76 17.81 37.98
N SER A 549 -27.45 17.54 38.16
CA SER A 549 -26.52 17.48 37.02
C SER A 549 -26.63 16.17 36.22
N LEU A 550 -27.14 15.09 36.81
CA LEU A 550 -27.33 13.81 36.10
C LEU A 550 -28.63 13.77 35.29
N LEU A 551 -29.70 14.43 35.78
CA LEU A 551 -31.00 14.47 35.11
C LEU A 551 -31.05 15.46 33.93
N PHE A 552 -30.11 16.40 33.83
CA PHE A 552 -30.03 17.34 32.71
C PHE A 552 -29.30 16.75 31.47
N GLN A 553 -28.54 15.66 31.63
CA GLN A 553 -27.89 14.97 30.49
C GLN A 553 -28.75 13.88 29.84
N MET A 554 -29.92 13.53 30.42
CA MET A 554 -30.83 12.52 29.86
C MET A 554 -32.01 13.10 29.06
N ARG A 555 -32.07 14.42 28.85
CA ARG A 555 -33.06 15.07 27.98
C ARG A 555 -32.43 16.08 27.04
N ALA A 556 -31.90 15.59 25.92
CA ALA A 556 -31.84 16.36 24.68
C ALA A 556 -32.02 15.40 23.48
N PRO A 557 -33.10 15.55 22.69
CA PRO A 557 -33.44 14.63 21.61
C PRO A 557 -32.66 14.93 20.33
N SER A 558 -32.24 13.86 19.66
CA SER A 558 -31.73 13.84 18.30
C SER A 558 -32.78 14.42 17.34
N TYR A 559 -32.40 15.45 16.59
CA TYR A 559 -33.16 16.00 15.47
C TYR A 559 -32.35 15.79 14.17
N ILE A 560 -33.03 15.25 13.14
CA ILE A 560 -32.77 15.31 11.67
C ILE A 560 -31.57 14.46 11.18
N TYR A 561 -31.77 13.36 10.44
CA TYR A 561 -32.22 13.34 9.03
C TYR A 561 -33.10 12.11 8.69
N ARG A 562 -34.31 12.38 8.18
CA ARG A 562 -35.12 11.45 7.37
C ARG A 562 -35.71 12.23 6.18
N SER A 563 -35.18 11.97 4.98
CA SER A 563 -35.83 11.98 3.67
C SER A 563 -34.71 11.62 2.68
N SER A 564 -34.78 10.63 1.79
CA SER A 564 -35.91 10.03 1.10
C SER A 564 -35.43 8.71 0.52
N LEU A 565 -36.22 7.65 0.63
CA LEU A 565 -36.36 6.56 -0.35
C LEU A 565 -37.32 5.55 0.28
N LEU A 566 -38.57 5.55 -0.21
CA LEU A 566 -39.46 4.39 -0.32
C LEU A 566 -40.84 4.94 -0.71
N SER A 567 -41.11 4.92 -2.01
CA SER A 567 -42.47 4.89 -2.52
C SER A 567 -42.52 3.91 -3.68
N ARG A 568 -43.51 3.02 -3.60
CA ARG A 568 -44.05 2.14 -4.65
C ARG A 568 -43.40 0.76 -4.83
N ALA A 569 -43.85 -0.18 -4.00
CA ALA A 569 -44.38 -1.43 -4.53
C ALA A 569 -45.89 -1.42 -4.25
N ALA A 570 -46.70 -1.22 -5.29
CA ALA A 570 -48.12 -1.48 -5.28
C ALA A 570 -48.38 -2.65 -6.23
N PHE A 571 -49.06 -3.66 -5.70
CA PHE A 571 -49.70 -4.74 -6.42
C PHE A 571 -50.44 -4.26 -7.68
N ASN A 572 -50.30 -5.01 -8.79
CA ASN A 572 -51.44 -5.50 -9.57
C ASN A 572 -51.01 -6.52 -10.64
N HIS A 573 -51.77 -7.62 -10.65
CA HIS A 573 -51.85 -8.76 -11.57
C HIS A 573 -50.79 -9.86 -11.50
#